data_AF-A0A7J5VYV6-F1
#
_entry.id   AF-A0A7J5VYV6-F1
#
_cell.length_a   1.000
_cell.length_b   1.000
_cell.length_c   1.000
_cell.angle_alpha   90.00
_cell.angle_beta   90.00
_cell.angle_gamma   90.00
#
_symmetry.space_group_name_H-M   'P 1'
#
loop_
_entity.id
_entity.type
_entity.pdbx_description
1 polymer ?
#
loop_
_entity_poly.entity_id
_entity_poly.type
_entity_poly.pdbx_seq_one_letter_code
_entity_poly.pdbx_strand_id
1 'polypeptide(L)'
;MINKRFILFSFSLVFSMIFFYIAKGSHLQKTCNIRLYSYYTNLAELAIIDSTYEKALIYYDSAFNNTHSPFFRDRFNELVCNAITGNYQKCRAGAIFLMEKGLNRNLIKDNQAFSTFLLSIYGKDILELDIKSTYDIVLRAKYDSIVYSDQLFRKNHPGSYMDYYGDTINKIDASNVKLMNELIKNYGWPTMDIIGTYDFGHPGFQTIIMHQSGSKNQVYNYSEDLYNAYENCLIEPDRVQFLIAHINYTNELNINYSGLTTIAYDTLNICNRDNYRSFPHKTGFVKIPDDKMAEINQERKTFGLESIGDLRRKVLYSQKDNRFHFKFMGGVQFFTISNIEDYNHLSKNLIENY
;
A
#
# COMPACT_ATOMS: atom_id res chain seq x y z
N MET A 1 -34.40 -50.82 -39.16
CA MET A 1 -33.94 -51.05 -37.76
C MET A 1 -32.87 -50.03 -37.43
N ILE A 2 -33.23 -48.95 -36.74
CA ILE A 2 -32.25 -47.96 -36.29
C ILE A 2 -31.48 -48.58 -35.12
N ASN A 3 -30.16 -48.59 -35.25
CA ASN A 3 -29.25 -49.34 -34.40
C ASN A 3 -29.22 -48.70 -32.99
N LYS A 4 -29.96 -49.28 -32.03
CA LYS A 4 -30.10 -48.77 -30.65
C LYS A 4 -28.76 -48.48 -29.96
N ARG A 5 -27.66 -49.12 -30.40
CA ARG A 5 -26.30 -48.87 -29.92
C ARG A 5 -25.73 -47.50 -30.31
N PHE A 6 -26.14 -46.94 -31.45
CA PHE A 6 -25.65 -45.64 -31.91
C PHE A 6 -26.26 -44.49 -31.08
N ILE A 7 -27.54 -44.61 -30.71
CA ILE A 7 -28.26 -43.61 -29.91
C ILE A 7 -27.65 -43.50 -28.49
N LEU A 8 -27.35 -44.65 -27.85
CA LEU A 8 -26.72 -44.68 -26.52
C LEU A 8 -25.32 -44.06 -26.50
N PHE A 9 -24.54 -44.21 -27.58
CA PHE A 9 -23.20 -43.64 -27.67
C PHE A 9 -23.23 -42.11 -27.86
N SER A 10 -24.17 -41.59 -28.66
CA SER A 10 -24.37 -40.15 -28.84
C SER A 10 -24.85 -39.43 -27.57
N PHE A 11 -25.69 -40.07 -26.75
CA PHE A 11 -26.13 -39.47 -25.48
C PHE A 11 -25.00 -39.37 -24.44
N SER A 12 -24.10 -40.36 -24.38
CA SER A 12 -22.94 -40.34 -23.46
C SER A 12 -21.94 -39.22 -23.79
N LEU A 13 -21.74 -38.95 -25.08
CA LEU A 13 -20.78 -37.95 -25.55
C LEU A 13 -21.27 -36.52 -25.30
N VAL A 14 -22.58 -36.27 -25.46
CA VAL A 14 -23.22 -34.99 -25.14
C VAL A 14 -23.24 -34.74 -23.63
N PHE A 15 -23.51 -35.76 -22.81
CA PHE A 15 -23.47 -35.63 -21.35
C PHE A 15 -22.06 -35.33 -20.81
N SER A 16 -21.03 -35.93 -21.41
CA SER A 16 -19.61 -35.66 -21.08
C SER A 16 -19.20 -34.22 -21.42
N MET A 17 -19.62 -33.70 -22.58
CA MET A 17 -19.36 -32.31 -22.96
C MET A 17 -20.09 -31.30 -22.06
N ILE A 18 -21.32 -31.58 -21.64
CA ILE A 18 -22.06 -30.74 -20.71
C ILE A 18 -21.41 -30.76 -19.32
N PHE A 19 -20.95 -31.91 -18.84
CA PHE A 19 -20.20 -31.99 -17.57
C PHE A 19 -18.87 -31.23 -17.61
N PHE A 20 -18.15 -31.26 -18.73
CA PHE A 20 -16.94 -30.45 -18.90
C PHE A 20 -17.21 -28.94 -18.97
N TYR A 21 -18.36 -28.52 -19.50
CA TYR A 21 -18.76 -27.11 -19.51
C TYR A 21 -19.24 -26.62 -18.13
N ILE A 22 -19.95 -27.46 -17.38
CA ILE A 22 -20.39 -27.13 -16.01
C ILE A 22 -19.20 -27.15 -15.04
N ALA A 23 -18.24 -28.08 -15.19
CA ALA A 23 -17.05 -28.16 -14.34
C ALA A 23 -16.04 -27.02 -14.58
N LYS A 24 -16.08 -26.35 -15.74
CA LYS A 24 -15.28 -25.13 -16.01
C LYS A 24 -15.91 -23.86 -15.42
N GLY A 25 -17.17 -23.91 -14.99
CA GLY A 25 -17.96 -22.75 -14.58
C GLY A 25 -17.84 -22.35 -13.10
N SER A 26 -17.14 -23.13 -12.26
CA SER A 26 -16.94 -22.80 -10.85
C SER A 26 -15.47 -22.59 -10.53
N HIS A 27 -14.81 -21.65 -11.21
CA HIS A 27 -13.77 -20.91 -10.50
C HIS A 27 -14.48 -20.21 -9.36
N LEU A 28 -14.37 -20.77 -8.15
CA LEU A 28 -14.84 -20.15 -6.92
C LEU A 28 -14.24 -18.74 -6.91
N GLN A 29 -15.05 -17.74 -7.27
CA GLN A 29 -14.60 -16.36 -7.33
C GLN A 29 -14.30 -16.01 -5.87
N LYS A 30 -13.01 -16.04 -5.48
CA LYS A 30 -12.53 -15.88 -4.10
C LYS A 30 -13.15 -14.64 -3.48
N THR A 31 -14.25 -14.75 -2.74
CA THR A 31 -14.98 -13.58 -2.25
C THR A 31 -14.04 -12.63 -1.50
N CYS A 32 -13.99 -11.37 -1.92
CA CYS A 32 -13.23 -10.35 -1.20
C CYS A 32 -13.75 -10.23 0.23
N ASN A 33 -12.85 -10.35 1.20
CA ASN A 33 -13.09 -9.98 2.59
C ASN A 33 -11.90 -9.18 3.09
N ILE A 34 -11.93 -7.87 2.82
CA ILE A 34 -10.83 -6.96 3.12
C ILE A 34 -10.50 -6.93 4.62
N ARG A 35 -11.48 -7.11 5.52
CA ARG A 35 -11.23 -7.12 6.97
C ARG A 35 -10.45 -8.36 7.39
N LEU A 36 -10.85 -9.54 6.89
CA LEU A 36 -10.17 -10.79 7.21
C LEU A 36 -8.79 -10.87 6.55
N TYR A 37 -8.67 -10.35 5.33
CA TYR A 37 -7.39 -10.11 4.66
C TYR A 37 -6.47 -9.29 5.58
N SER A 38 -6.92 -8.11 6.01
CA SER A 38 -6.12 -7.19 6.82
C SER A 38 -5.74 -7.78 8.16
N TYR A 39 -6.66 -8.49 8.83
CA TYR A 39 -6.39 -9.20 10.07
C TYR A 39 -5.21 -10.16 9.92
N TYR A 40 -5.23 -11.03 8.91
CA TYR A 40 -4.15 -11.98 8.69
C TYR A 40 -2.86 -11.31 8.22
N THR A 41 -2.92 -10.25 7.40
CA THR A 41 -1.70 -9.50 7.05
C THR A 41 -1.07 -8.84 8.28
N ASN A 42 -1.86 -8.31 9.22
CA ASN A 42 -1.35 -7.77 10.47
C ASN A 42 -0.64 -8.86 11.29
N LEU A 43 -1.24 -10.05 11.40
CA LEU A 43 -0.60 -11.18 12.10
C LEU A 43 0.71 -11.62 11.42
N ALA A 44 0.76 -11.62 10.08
CA ALA A 44 1.98 -11.92 9.34
C ALA A 44 3.08 -10.89 9.63
N GLU A 45 2.73 -9.61 9.61
CA GLU A 45 3.65 -8.50 9.90
C GLU A 45 4.16 -8.54 11.35
N LEU A 46 3.31 -8.86 12.33
CA LEU A 46 3.73 -9.06 13.72
C LEU A 46 4.66 -10.28 13.86
N ALA A 47 4.38 -11.37 13.13
CA ALA A 47 5.26 -12.53 13.10
C ALA A 47 6.64 -12.21 12.51
N ILE A 48 6.73 -11.30 11.51
CA ILE A 48 8.00 -10.77 11.00
C ILE A 48 8.75 -9.99 12.07
N ILE A 49 8.07 -9.10 12.79
CA ILE A 49 8.68 -8.33 13.90
C ILE A 49 9.26 -9.28 14.94
N ASP A 50 8.55 -10.36 15.24
CA ASP A 50 8.96 -11.41 16.19
C ASP A 50 9.94 -12.43 15.58
N SER A 51 10.43 -12.20 14.36
CA SER A 51 11.38 -13.06 13.62
C SER A 51 10.91 -14.50 13.41
N THR A 52 9.59 -14.73 13.39
CA THR A 52 8.95 -16.03 13.12
C THR A 52 8.46 -16.11 11.67
N TYR A 53 9.39 -16.13 10.72
CA TYR A 53 9.11 -15.94 9.30
C TYR A 53 8.25 -17.06 8.68
N GLU A 54 8.38 -18.31 9.13
CA GLU A 54 7.52 -19.42 8.69
C GLU A 54 6.06 -19.20 9.12
N LYS A 55 5.87 -18.65 10.32
CA LYS A 55 4.54 -18.28 10.83
C LYS A 55 3.96 -17.12 10.03
N ALA A 56 4.80 -16.15 9.63
CA ALA A 56 4.38 -15.07 8.74
C ALA A 56 3.87 -15.60 7.39
N LEU A 57 4.54 -16.59 6.80
CA LEU A 57 4.10 -17.23 5.55
C LEU A 57 2.72 -17.90 5.69
N ILE A 58 2.46 -18.61 6.80
CA ILE A 58 1.14 -19.21 7.08
C ILE A 58 0.04 -18.13 7.16
N TYR A 59 0.34 -16.99 7.79
CA TYR A 59 -0.60 -15.88 7.87
C TYR A 59 -0.80 -15.19 6.52
N TYR A 60 0.24 -15.01 5.71
CA TYR A 60 0.06 -14.52 4.34
C TYR A 60 -0.79 -15.45 3.49
N ASP A 61 -0.56 -16.76 3.55
CA ASP A 61 -1.40 -17.75 2.86
C ASP A 61 -2.87 -17.61 3.29
N SER A 62 -3.13 -17.40 4.59
CA SER A 62 -4.48 -17.16 5.12
C SER A 62 -5.07 -15.85 4.61
N ALA A 63 -4.29 -14.76 4.57
CA ALA A 63 -4.72 -13.47 4.03
C ALA A 63 -5.08 -13.60 2.54
N PHE A 64 -4.24 -14.24 1.74
CA PHE A 64 -4.40 -14.32 0.28
C PHE A 64 -5.55 -15.21 -0.17
N ASN A 65 -6.19 -15.94 0.75
CA ASN A 65 -7.46 -16.62 0.51
C ASN A 65 -8.68 -15.70 0.62
N ASN A 66 -8.51 -14.47 1.11
CA ASN A 66 -9.58 -13.49 1.34
C ASN A 66 -9.55 -12.31 0.35
N THR A 67 -8.78 -12.41 -0.73
CA THR A 67 -8.76 -11.43 -1.82
C THR A 67 -8.54 -12.14 -3.16
N HIS A 68 -8.96 -11.50 -4.24
CA HIS A 68 -8.64 -11.92 -5.60
C HIS A 68 -7.19 -11.62 -5.96
N SER A 69 -6.66 -10.51 -5.46
CA SER A 69 -5.31 -10.03 -5.76
C SER A 69 -4.69 -9.43 -4.51
N PRO A 70 -3.73 -10.12 -3.89
CA PRO A 70 -3.02 -9.56 -2.74
C PRO A 70 -2.21 -8.34 -3.11
N PHE A 71 -2.19 -7.37 -2.20
CA PHE A 71 -1.51 -6.10 -2.45
C PHE A 71 0.00 -6.30 -2.57
N PHE A 72 0.61 -5.47 -3.42
CA PHE A 72 2.03 -5.54 -3.76
C PHE A 72 2.95 -5.66 -2.54
N ARG A 73 2.71 -4.83 -1.52
CA ARG A 73 3.50 -4.80 -0.29
C ARG A 73 3.46 -6.12 0.47
N ASP A 74 2.28 -6.72 0.60
CA ASP A 74 2.10 -7.99 1.30
C ASP A 74 2.77 -9.14 0.52
N ARG A 75 2.66 -9.14 -0.81
CA ARG A 75 3.37 -10.08 -1.70
C ARG A 75 4.89 -9.93 -1.60
N PHE A 76 5.38 -8.71 -1.52
CA PHE A 76 6.81 -8.47 -1.37
C PHE A 76 7.32 -8.97 -0.02
N ASN A 77 6.60 -8.71 1.07
CA ASN A 77 6.99 -9.23 2.39
C ASN A 77 6.92 -10.77 2.45
N GLU A 78 5.91 -11.39 1.83
CA GLU A 78 5.86 -12.85 1.63
C GLU A 78 7.10 -13.36 0.88
N LEU A 79 7.50 -12.66 -0.18
CA LEU A 79 8.69 -12.98 -0.98
C LEU A 79 9.98 -12.90 -0.13
N VAL A 80 10.12 -11.85 0.69
CA VAL A 80 11.24 -11.68 1.63
C VAL A 80 11.27 -12.83 2.66
N CYS A 81 10.11 -13.20 3.23
CA CYS A 81 10.01 -14.35 4.14
C CYS A 81 10.42 -15.66 3.45
N ASN A 82 9.99 -15.91 2.22
CA ASN A 82 10.40 -17.10 1.46
C ASN A 82 11.92 -17.13 1.22
N ALA A 83 12.54 -15.99 0.96
CA ALA A 83 13.99 -15.90 0.80
C ALA A 83 14.74 -16.24 2.11
N ILE A 84 14.31 -15.67 3.24
CA ILE A 84 14.93 -15.90 4.55
C ILE A 84 14.79 -17.37 4.99
N THR A 85 13.63 -17.97 4.74
CA THR A 85 13.32 -19.35 5.16
C THR A 85 13.86 -20.42 4.20
N GLY A 86 14.57 -20.04 3.13
CA GLY A 86 15.13 -20.98 2.17
C GLY A 86 14.11 -21.59 1.21
N ASN A 87 12.87 -21.09 1.18
CA ASN A 87 11.80 -21.53 0.29
C ASN A 87 12.00 -20.97 -1.15
N TYR A 88 13.18 -21.23 -1.74
CA TYR A 88 13.64 -20.56 -2.95
C TYR A 88 12.80 -20.80 -4.20
N GLN A 89 12.14 -21.96 -4.31
CA GLN A 89 11.21 -22.21 -5.42
C GLN A 89 10.00 -21.26 -5.36
N LYS A 90 9.40 -21.10 -4.17
CA LYS A 90 8.31 -20.14 -3.95
C LYS A 90 8.80 -18.71 -4.12
N CYS A 91 9.99 -18.41 -3.59
CA CYS A 91 10.64 -17.11 -3.76
C CYS A 91 10.79 -16.75 -5.24
N ARG A 92 11.34 -17.65 -6.08
CA ARG A 92 11.48 -17.41 -7.52
C ARG A 92 10.13 -17.15 -8.19
N ALA A 93 9.12 -17.97 -7.90
CA ALA A 93 7.78 -17.78 -8.47
C ALA A 93 7.17 -16.42 -8.09
N GLY A 94 7.29 -16.02 -6.82
CA GLY A 94 6.83 -14.71 -6.34
C GLY A 94 7.60 -13.54 -6.95
N ALA A 95 8.92 -13.66 -7.10
CA ALA A 95 9.75 -12.66 -7.74
C ALA A 95 9.36 -12.44 -9.22
N ILE A 96 9.19 -13.52 -9.98
CA ILE A 96 8.73 -13.45 -11.38
C ILE A 96 7.37 -12.78 -11.44
N PHE A 97 6.41 -13.22 -10.62
CA PHE A 97 5.08 -12.61 -10.57
C PHE A 97 5.14 -11.10 -10.30
N LEU A 98 5.93 -10.65 -9.32
CA LEU A 98 6.05 -9.22 -9.03
C LEU A 98 6.78 -8.45 -10.15
N MET A 99 7.77 -9.05 -10.81
CA MET A 99 8.45 -8.45 -11.97
C MET A 99 7.52 -8.33 -13.18
N GLU A 100 6.63 -9.31 -13.41
CA GLU A 100 5.56 -9.21 -14.42
C GLU A 100 4.59 -8.04 -14.11
N LYS A 101 4.48 -7.66 -12.83
CA LYS A 101 3.72 -6.49 -12.37
C LYS A 101 4.53 -5.20 -12.31
N GLY A 102 5.80 -5.22 -12.75
CA GLY A 102 6.65 -4.04 -12.84
C GLY A 102 7.52 -3.76 -11.62
N LEU A 103 7.75 -4.74 -10.73
CA LEU A 103 8.71 -4.62 -9.64
C LEU A 103 10.10 -4.22 -10.16
N ASN A 104 10.66 -3.17 -9.57
CA ASN A 104 12.05 -2.81 -9.83
C ASN A 104 13.01 -3.88 -9.28
N ARG A 105 13.82 -4.46 -10.17
CA ARG A 105 14.77 -5.54 -9.84
C ARG A 105 15.79 -5.14 -8.77
N ASN A 106 16.10 -3.85 -8.65
CA ASN A 106 16.99 -3.33 -7.62
C ASN A 106 16.45 -3.60 -6.19
N LEU A 107 15.12 -3.67 -6.01
CA LEU A 107 14.53 -4.02 -4.72
C LEU A 107 14.83 -5.45 -4.26
N ILE A 108 15.09 -6.37 -5.19
CA ILE A 108 15.57 -7.72 -4.86
C ILE A 108 17.10 -7.71 -4.73
N LYS A 109 17.79 -7.07 -5.68
CA LYS A 109 19.25 -7.02 -5.73
C LYS A 109 19.87 -6.39 -4.46
N ASP A 110 19.29 -5.30 -3.99
CA ASP A 110 19.86 -4.47 -2.92
C ASP A 110 19.35 -4.88 -1.52
N ASN A 111 18.37 -5.79 -1.46
CA ASN A 111 17.80 -6.25 -0.21
C ASN A 111 18.52 -7.51 0.30
N GLN A 112 19.13 -7.39 1.48
CA GLN A 112 19.99 -8.42 2.08
C GLN A 112 19.28 -9.77 2.29
N ALA A 113 17.96 -9.78 2.46
CA ALA A 113 17.19 -11.03 2.60
C ALA A 113 17.33 -11.97 1.40
N PHE A 114 17.62 -11.43 0.21
CA PHE A 114 17.75 -12.22 -1.02
C PHE A 114 19.18 -12.68 -1.31
N SER A 115 20.17 -12.33 -0.48
CA SER A 115 21.58 -12.66 -0.73
C SER A 115 21.82 -14.15 -1.03
N THR A 116 21.34 -15.06 -0.17
CA THR A 116 21.47 -16.51 -0.38
C THR A 116 20.57 -17.01 -1.53
N PHE A 117 19.38 -16.42 -1.69
CA PHE A 117 18.49 -16.76 -2.81
C PHE A 117 19.16 -16.47 -4.16
N LEU A 118 19.80 -15.31 -4.32
CA LEU A 118 20.48 -14.90 -5.55
C LEU A 118 21.71 -15.76 -5.87
N LEU A 119 22.33 -16.42 -4.88
CA LEU A 119 23.40 -17.40 -5.11
C LEU A 119 22.87 -18.79 -5.44
N SER A 120 21.60 -19.07 -5.18
CA SER A 120 20.99 -20.38 -5.41
C SER A 120 20.71 -20.65 -6.89
N ILE A 121 20.49 -21.92 -7.24
CA ILE A 121 20.04 -22.31 -8.58
C ILE A 121 18.71 -21.67 -8.98
N TYR A 122 17.91 -21.20 -8.01
CA TYR A 122 16.61 -20.57 -8.23
C TYR A 122 16.69 -19.05 -8.39
N GLY A 123 17.80 -18.40 -8.02
CA GLY A 123 17.91 -16.95 -8.03
C GLY A 123 19.03 -16.39 -8.91
N LYS A 124 20.05 -17.20 -9.24
CA LYS A 124 21.27 -16.73 -9.95
C LYS A 124 21.03 -16.03 -11.29
N ASP A 125 19.93 -16.33 -11.97
CA ASP A 125 19.55 -15.77 -13.26
C ASP A 125 18.33 -14.83 -13.16
N ILE A 126 17.70 -14.70 -11.99
CA ILE A 126 16.39 -14.01 -11.83
C ILE A 126 16.45 -12.55 -12.30
N LEU A 127 17.57 -11.88 -12.07
CA LEU A 127 17.78 -10.47 -12.42
C LEU A 127 18.02 -10.24 -13.92
N GLU A 128 18.36 -11.29 -14.67
CA GLU A 128 18.64 -11.23 -16.12
C GLU A 128 17.50 -11.78 -16.98
N LEU A 129 16.47 -12.38 -16.37
CA LEU A 129 15.33 -12.92 -17.13
C LEU A 129 14.63 -11.82 -17.91
N ASP A 130 14.37 -12.05 -19.20
CA ASP A 130 13.43 -11.24 -19.97
C ASP A 130 12.01 -11.56 -19.55
N ILE A 131 11.37 -10.64 -18.81
CA ILE A 131 10.03 -10.81 -18.23
C ILE A 131 9.10 -9.78 -18.87
N LYS A 132 8.07 -10.29 -19.53
CA LYS A 132 7.03 -9.45 -20.14
C LYS A 132 6.04 -9.00 -19.07
N SER A 133 5.68 -7.73 -19.12
CA SER A 133 4.66 -7.18 -18.22
C SER A 133 3.28 -7.79 -18.51
N THR A 134 2.51 -8.03 -17.45
CA THR A 134 1.12 -8.54 -17.53
C THR A 134 0.06 -7.47 -17.27
N TYR A 135 0.49 -6.23 -17.00
CA TYR A 135 -0.38 -5.06 -16.84
C TYR A 135 -0.41 -4.22 -18.13
N ASP A 136 -1.37 -3.31 -18.24
CA ASP A 136 -1.48 -2.42 -19.39
C ASP A 136 -0.49 -1.25 -19.28
N ILE A 137 0.64 -1.37 -19.99
CA ILE A 137 1.71 -0.35 -20.02
C ILE A 137 1.21 0.97 -20.62
N VAL A 138 0.28 0.93 -21.58
CA VAL A 138 -0.26 2.14 -22.22
C VAL A 138 -1.17 2.87 -21.25
N LEU A 139 -2.03 2.14 -20.53
CA LEU A 139 -2.85 2.71 -19.48
C LEU A 139 -2.02 3.27 -18.32
N ARG A 140 -0.97 2.54 -17.91
CA ARG A 140 0.00 3.04 -16.94
C ARG A 140 0.63 4.37 -17.37
N ALA A 141 1.07 4.47 -18.62
CA ALA A 141 1.61 5.72 -19.17
C ALA A 141 0.59 6.89 -19.15
N LYS A 142 -0.71 6.61 -19.30
CA LYS A 142 -1.76 7.63 -19.13
C LYS A 142 -1.80 8.14 -17.68
N TYR A 143 -1.79 7.26 -16.68
CA TYR A 143 -1.72 7.67 -15.27
C TYR A 143 -0.44 8.46 -14.96
N ASP A 144 0.69 8.05 -15.52
CA ASP A 144 1.96 8.77 -15.34
C ASP A 144 1.91 10.17 -15.96
N SER A 145 1.22 10.34 -17.10
CA SER A 145 1.03 11.66 -17.74
C SER A 145 0.17 12.62 -16.92
N ILE A 146 -0.80 12.08 -16.16
CA ILE A 146 -1.65 12.86 -15.25
C ILE A 146 -0.77 13.45 -14.13
N VAL A 147 0.09 12.63 -13.52
CA VAL A 147 1.05 13.08 -12.48
C VAL A 147 2.03 14.09 -13.02
N TYR A 148 2.57 13.85 -14.22
CA TYR A 148 3.50 14.78 -14.86
C TYR A 148 2.86 16.16 -15.02
N SER A 149 1.64 16.20 -15.57
CA SER A 149 0.90 17.45 -15.80
C SER A 149 0.57 18.16 -14.48
N ASP A 150 0.16 17.40 -13.47
CA ASP A 150 -0.10 17.90 -12.11
C ASP A 150 1.13 18.58 -11.49
N GLN A 151 2.31 17.99 -11.65
CA GLN A 151 3.53 18.45 -10.98
C GLN A 151 4.29 19.54 -11.75
N LEU A 152 4.01 19.73 -13.04
CA LEU A 152 4.79 20.60 -13.93
C LEU A 152 4.90 22.04 -13.40
N PHE A 153 3.78 22.67 -13.04
CA PHE A 153 3.76 24.06 -12.58
C PHE A 153 4.07 24.21 -11.08
N ARG A 154 3.82 23.16 -10.29
CA ARG A 154 4.10 23.13 -8.84
C ARG A 154 5.60 23.12 -8.56
N LYS A 155 6.40 22.46 -9.41
CA LYS A 155 7.86 22.37 -9.26
C LYS A 155 8.63 23.62 -9.72
N ASN A 156 8.04 24.43 -10.60
CA ASN A 156 8.73 25.60 -11.15
C ASN A 156 8.87 26.75 -10.13
N HIS A 157 7.94 26.88 -9.17
CA HIS A 157 7.95 27.93 -8.13
C HIS A 157 7.60 27.33 -6.75
N PRO A 158 8.50 26.55 -6.15
CA PRO A 158 8.23 25.91 -4.86
C PRO A 158 7.91 26.96 -3.78
N GLY A 159 6.79 26.78 -3.08
CA GLY A 159 6.36 27.65 -1.98
C GLY A 159 5.43 28.82 -2.36
N SER A 160 5.33 29.18 -3.64
CA SER A 160 4.43 30.26 -4.12
C SER A 160 3.74 29.94 -5.44
N TYR A 161 3.76 28.68 -5.90
CA TYR A 161 3.21 28.27 -7.19
C TYR A 161 1.74 28.67 -7.41
N MET A 162 0.94 28.75 -6.34
CA MET A 162 -0.46 29.19 -6.45
C MET A 162 -0.59 30.67 -6.81
N ASP A 163 0.35 31.51 -6.39
CA ASP A 163 0.34 32.95 -6.70
C ASP A 163 0.64 33.21 -8.18
N TYR A 164 1.47 32.36 -8.79
CA TYR A 164 1.90 32.49 -10.19
C TYR A 164 1.03 31.69 -11.17
N TYR A 165 0.57 30.50 -10.78
CA TYR A 165 -0.08 29.55 -11.68
C TYR A 165 -1.42 29.03 -11.17
N GLY A 166 -2.05 29.67 -10.18
CA GLY A 166 -3.30 29.19 -9.57
C GLY A 166 -4.36 28.82 -10.61
N ASP A 167 -4.66 29.69 -11.57
CA ASP A 167 -5.64 29.43 -12.63
C ASP A 167 -5.27 28.22 -13.51
N THR A 168 -4.00 28.11 -13.88
CA THR A 168 -3.48 27.00 -14.69
C THR A 168 -3.56 25.70 -13.93
N ILE A 169 -3.16 25.70 -12.67
CA ILE A 169 -3.20 24.54 -11.78
C ILE A 169 -4.65 24.07 -11.59
N ASN A 170 -5.59 24.97 -11.32
CA ASN A 170 -7.00 24.61 -11.15
C ASN A 170 -7.58 23.96 -12.43
N LYS A 171 -7.22 24.47 -13.62
CA LYS A 171 -7.63 23.87 -14.90
C LYS A 171 -7.01 22.49 -15.13
N ILE A 172 -5.76 22.30 -14.76
CA ILE A 172 -5.07 21.01 -14.83
C ILE A 172 -5.72 20.02 -13.88
N ASP A 173 -5.95 20.41 -12.62
CA ASP A 173 -6.59 19.56 -11.61
C ASP A 173 -7.98 19.10 -12.07
N ALA A 174 -8.79 20.00 -12.63
CA ALA A 174 -10.11 19.65 -13.19
C ALA A 174 -10.02 18.70 -14.39
N SER A 175 -9.03 18.92 -15.28
CA SER A 175 -8.80 18.06 -16.45
C SER A 175 -8.31 16.67 -16.04
N ASN A 176 -7.44 16.61 -15.03
CA ASN A 176 -6.91 15.38 -14.46
C ASN A 176 -8.00 14.54 -13.80
N VAL A 177 -8.91 15.17 -13.05
CA VAL A 177 -10.09 14.50 -12.48
C VAL A 177 -10.96 13.91 -13.58
N LYS A 178 -11.27 14.68 -14.63
CA LYS A 178 -12.08 14.19 -15.76
C LYS A 178 -11.42 12.96 -16.39
N LEU A 179 -10.14 13.05 -16.71
CA LEU A 179 -9.40 11.94 -17.32
C LEU A 179 -9.36 10.73 -16.39
N MET A 180 -9.04 10.90 -15.11
CA MET A 180 -9.01 9.81 -14.14
C MET A 180 -10.37 9.11 -14.02
N ASN A 181 -11.47 9.85 -13.94
CA ASN A 181 -12.82 9.29 -13.91
C ASN A 181 -13.16 8.51 -15.18
N GLU A 182 -12.77 9.01 -16.36
CA GLU A 182 -12.91 8.29 -17.62
C GLU A 182 -12.08 6.98 -17.63
N LEU A 183 -10.86 7.00 -17.10
CA LEU A 183 -10.03 5.80 -16.99
C LEU A 183 -10.64 4.78 -16.01
N ILE A 184 -11.11 5.21 -14.84
CA ILE A 184 -11.76 4.33 -13.87
C ILE A 184 -13.02 3.71 -14.47
N LYS A 185 -13.85 4.51 -15.16
CA LYS A 185 -15.06 4.02 -15.82
C LYS A 185 -14.77 2.97 -16.88
N ASN A 186 -13.70 3.16 -17.67
CA ASN A 186 -13.39 2.30 -18.82
C ASN A 186 -12.58 1.05 -18.43
N TYR A 187 -11.73 1.13 -17.42
CA TYR A 187 -10.76 0.09 -17.07
C TYR A 187 -10.88 -0.44 -15.64
N GLY A 188 -11.67 0.21 -14.78
CA GLY A 188 -11.75 -0.08 -13.35
C GLY A 188 -10.72 0.68 -12.51
N TRP A 189 -10.75 0.44 -11.20
CA TRP A 189 -9.84 1.07 -10.25
C TRP A 189 -8.38 0.71 -10.56
N PRO A 190 -7.42 1.65 -10.50
CA PRO A 190 -6.02 1.41 -10.86
C PRO A 190 -5.27 0.49 -9.87
N THR A 191 -5.43 -0.82 -10.03
CA THR A 191 -4.73 -1.84 -9.23
C THR A 191 -3.40 -2.24 -9.85
N MET A 192 -2.59 -3.00 -9.10
CA MET A 192 -1.36 -3.62 -9.59
C MET A 192 -1.61 -4.54 -10.81
N ASP A 193 -2.77 -5.19 -10.90
CA ASP A 193 -3.08 -6.04 -12.05
C ASP A 193 -3.41 -5.25 -13.31
N ILE A 194 -3.94 -4.03 -13.16
CA ILE A 194 -4.37 -3.20 -14.29
C ILE A 194 -3.22 -2.31 -14.77
N ILE A 195 -2.53 -1.63 -13.87
CA ILE A 195 -1.49 -0.64 -14.21
C ILE A 195 -0.10 -0.96 -13.67
N GLY A 196 0.10 -2.13 -13.07
CA GLY A 196 1.36 -2.51 -12.45
C GLY A 196 1.61 -1.81 -11.12
N THR A 197 2.78 -2.03 -10.54
CA THR A 197 3.21 -1.41 -9.28
C THR A 197 3.98 -0.11 -9.51
N TYR A 198 3.97 0.77 -8.52
CA TYR A 198 4.90 1.92 -8.40
C TYR A 198 5.95 1.61 -7.32
N ASP A 199 6.30 0.33 -7.18
CA ASP A 199 6.99 -0.22 -6.03
C ASP A 199 6.28 0.17 -4.71
N PHE A 200 7.01 0.78 -3.78
CA PHE A 200 6.47 1.27 -2.50
C PHE A 200 6.08 2.75 -2.53
N GLY A 201 6.18 3.38 -3.70
CA GLY A 201 5.84 4.79 -3.89
C GLY A 201 4.33 5.06 -3.88
N HIS A 202 3.99 6.35 -3.95
CA HIS A 202 2.62 6.78 -4.14
C HIS A 202 2.21 6.58 -5.60
N PRO A 203 1.18 5.77 -5.88
CA PRO A 203 0.70 5.61 -7.24
C PRO A 203 0.12 6.94 -7.72
N GLY A 204 0.22 7.20 -9.02
CA GLY A 204 -0.09 8.52 -9.57
C GLY A 204 -1.50 9.03 -9.28
N PHE A 205 -2.48 8.12 -9.22
CA PHE A 205 -3.85 8.44 -8.86
C PHE A 205 -3.96 9.05 -7.43
N GLN A 206 -3.08 8.65 -6.51
CA GLN A 206 -3.11 9.12 -5.12
C GLN A 206 -2.87 10.63 -5.07
N THR A 207 -1.92 11.15 -5.85
CA THR A 207 -1.61 12.58 -5.93
C THR A 207 -2.82 13.39 -6.38
N ILE A 208 -3.57 12.89 -7.36
CA ILE A 208 -4.75 13.57 -7.89
C ILE A 208 -5.87 13.63 -6.86
N ILE A 209 -6.11 12.52 -6.17
CA ILE A 209 -7.07 12.49 -5.06
C ILE A 209 -6.67 13.50 -3.99
N MET A 210 -5.38 13.52 -3.61
CA MET A 210 -4.89 14.45 -2.58
C MET A 210 -5.05 15.92 -2.97
N HIS A 211 -4.86 16.28 -4.24
CA HIS A 211 -5.06 17.66 -4.69
C HIS A 211 -6.53 18.06 -4.83
N GLN A 212 -7.45 17.10 -4.84
CA GLN A 212 -8.88 17.35 -4.66
C GLN A 212 -9.28 17.49 -3.20
N SER A 213 -8.40 17.17 -2.25
CA SER A 213 -8.70 17.28 -0.83
C SER A 213 -8.66 18.72 -0.36
N GLY A 214 -9.86 19.29 -0.24
CA GLY A 214 -10.16 20.51 0.49
C GLY A 214 -9.46 21.79 0.01
N SER A 215 -8.94 21.76 -1.21
CA SER A 215 -8.76 22.98 -1.97
C SER A 215 -10.11 23.68 -2.13
N LYS A 216 -10.13 25.03 -2.10
CA LYS A 216 -11.33 25.81 -2.46
C LYS A 216 -11.86 25.48 -3.86
N ASN A 217 -11.01 24.84 -4.67
CA ASN A 217 -11.25 24.49 -6.06
C ASN A 217 -11.44 22.97 -6.23
N GLN A 218 -11.82 22.25 -5.17
CA GLN A 218 -12.22 20.86 -5.27
C GLN A 218 -13.35 20.74 -6.30
N VAL A 219 -13.11 19.95 -7.35
CA VAL A 219 -14.12 19.68 -8.39
C VAL A 219 -14.76 18.31 -8.23
N TYR A 220 -14.18 17.44 -7.41
CA TYR A 220 -14.66 16.09 -7.20
C TYR A 220 -14.25 15.53 -5.83
N ASN A 221 -15.14 14.75 -5.23
CA ASN A 221 -14.90 14.09 -3.94
C ASN A 221 -14.83 12.57 -4.15
N TYR A 222 -13.64 11.99 -3.98
CA TYR A 222 -13.38 10.56 -4.20
C TYR A 222 -13.75 9.66 -3.00
N SER A 223 -14.34 10.17 -1.92
CA SER A 223 -14.61 9.37 -0.72
C SER A 223 -15.46 8.13 -1.01
N GLU A 224 -16.53 8.26 -1.80
CA GLU A 224 -17.37 7.10 -2.17
C GLU A 224 -16.62 6.11 -3.06
N ASP A 225 -15.85 6.58 -4.03
CA ASP A 225 -15.03 5.72 -4.90
C ASP A 225 -13.99 4.93 -4.09
N LEU A 226 -13.38 5.57 -3.08
CA LEU A 226 -12.41 4.94 -2.19
C LEU A 226 -13.04 3.87 -1.31
N TYR A 227 -14.22 4.11 -0.73
CA TYR A 227 -14.95 3.09 0.01
C TYR A 227 -15.34 1.93 -0.90
N ASN A 228 -15.85 2.21 -2.09
CA ASN A 228 -16.19 1.17 -3.07
C ASN A 228 -14.96 0.34 -3.47
N ALA A 229 -13.82 0.97 -3.74
CA ALA A 229 -12.58 0.25 -4.04
C ALA A 229 -12.11 -0.60 -2.85
N TYR A 230 -12.23 -0.09 -1.62
CA TYR A 230 -11.87 -0.80 -0.39
C TYR A 230 -12.74 -2.05 -0.17
N GLU A 231 -14.07 -1.91 -0.27
CA GLU A 231 -15.01 -3.03 -0.10
C GLU A 231 -14.79 -4.15 -1.14
N ASN A 232 -14.18 -3.81 -2.28
CA ASN A 232 -13.85 -4.74 -3.36
C ASN A 232 -12.38 -5.21 -3.36
N CYS A 233 -11.61 -4.94 -2.30
CA CYS A 233 -10.19 -5.32 -2.17
C CYS A 233 -9.29 -4.73 -3.29
N LEU A 234 -9.64 -3.56 -3.84
CA LEU A 234 -8.90 -2.91 -4.92
C LEU A 234 -7.87 -1.89 -4.43
N ILE A 235 -7.91 -1.55 -3.14
CA ILE A 235 -7.01 -0.58 -2.50
C ILE A 235 -6.78 -0.95 -1.03
N GLU A 236 -5.59 -0.65 -0.52
CA GLU A 236 -5.20 -0.99 0.83
C GLU A 236 -5.96 -0.15 1.89
N PRO A 237 -6.37 -0.75 3.03
CA PRO A 237 -7.08 -0.03 4.08
C PRO A 237 -6.34 1.19 4.63
N ASP A 238 -5.01 1.10 4.81
CA ASP A 238 -4.18 2.21 5.30
C ASP A 238 -4.14 3.36 4.30
N ARG A 239 -4.14 3.05 2.99
CA ARG A 239 -4.20 4.06 1.94
C ARG A 239 -5.58 4.73 1.90
N VAL A 240 -6.66 3.98 2.05
CA VAL A 240 -8.01 4.56 2.13
C VAL A 240 -8.18 5.43 3.36
N GLN A 241 -7.75 4.95 4.53
CA GLN A 241 -7.72 5.75 5.76
C GLN A 241 -7.03 7.08 5.52
N PHE A 242 -5.81 7.05 4.97
CA PHE A 242 -5.02 8.24 4.73
C PHE A 242 -5.72 9.21 3.76
N LEU A 243 -6.23 8.70 2.65
CA LEU A 243 -6.87 9.52 1.63
C LEU A 243 -8.18 10.16 2.10
N ILE A 244 -9.01 9.42 2.83
CA ILE A 244 -10.28 9.96 3.36
C ILE A 244 -9.99 11.01 4.44
N ALA A 245 -9.06 10.74 5.36
CA ALA A 245 -8.64 11.72 6.36
C ALA A 245 -8.12 13.01 5.69
N HIS A 246 -7.41 12.86 4.57
CA HIS A 246 -6.95 14.01 3.78
C HIS A 246 -8.12 14.76 3.13
N ILE A 247 -9.05 14.06 2.45
CA ILE A 247 -10.22 14.65 1.77
C ILE A 247 -11.10 15.44 2.75
N ASN A 248 -11.37 14.88 3.92
CA ASN A 248 -12.32 15.46 4.87
C ASN A 248 -11.66 16.47 5.82
N TYR A 249 -10.34 16.67 5.76
CA TYR A 249 -9.56 17.40 6.76
C TYR A 249 -9.81 16.96 8.20
N THR A 250 -9.86 15.64 8.38
CA THR A 250 -10.14 15.00 9.65
C THR A 250 -8.93 14.19 10.12
N ASN A 251 -8.86 13.89 11.41
CA ASN A 251 -8.02 12.81 11.92
C ASN A 251 -8.82 11.50 11.95
N GLU A 252 -9.56 11.22 10.87
CA GLU A 252 -10.38 10.02 10.78
C GLU A 252 -9.54 8.76 11.00
N LEU A 253 -10.09 7.86 11.82
CA LEU A 253 -9.44 6.60 12.20
C LEU A 253 -8.07 6.79 12.90
N ASN A 254 -7.78 8.02 13.35
CA ASN A 254 -6.78 8.35 14.36
C ASN A 254 -5.32 8.10 13.91
N ILE A 255 -5.04 8.35 12.63
CA ILE A 255 -3.74 8.13 12.00
C ILE A 255 -2.60 8.92 12.66
N ASN A 256 -2.88 10.13 13.17
CA ASN A 256 -1.88 11.00 13.77
C ASN A 256 -1.27 10.43 15.07
N TYR A 257 -1.94 9.47 15.71
CA TYR A 257 -1.42 8.84 16.93
C TYR A 257 -0.45 7.69 16.68
N SER A 258 -0.29 7.29 15.42
CA SER A 258 0.59 6.19 15.02
C SER A 258 2.01 6.62 14.66
N GLY A 259 2.21 7.89 14.30
CA GLY A 259 3.47 8.41 13.81
C GLY A 259 4.53 8.53 14.91
N LEU A 260 5.76 8.10 14.59
CA LEU A 260 6.92 8.37 15.45
C LEU A 260 7.27 9.85 15.28
N THR A 261 7.18 10.63 16.34
CA THR A 261 7.35 12.07 16.28
C THR A 261 8.68 12.47 16.90
N THR A 262 9.50 13.18 16.13
CA THR A 262 10.68 13.89 16.61
C THR A 262 10.38 15.37 16.67
N ILE A 263 10.56 15.96 17.85
CA ILE A 263 10.55 17.42 18.03
C ILE A 263 11.96 17.87 18.42
N ALA A 264 12.43 18.94 17.79
CA ALA A 264 13.71 19.56 18.10
C ALA A 264 13.50 21.03 18.46
N TYR A 265 14.16 21.50 19.51
CA TYR A 265 14.17 22.90 19.89
C TYR A 265 15.22 23.65 19.07
N ASP A 266 14.78 24.63 18.29
CA ASP A 266 15.64 25.41 17.41
C ASP A 266 15.11 26.84 17.22
N THR A 267 15.83 27.81 17.77
CA THR A 267 15.52 29.25 17.65
C THR A 267 16.09 29.88 16.38
N LEU A 268 17.01 29.21 15.70
CA LEU A 268 17.75 29.73 14.55
C LEU A 268 17.21 29.21 13.21
N ASN A 269 16.28 28.25 13.24
CA ASN A 269 15.67 27.61 12.07
C ASN A 269 16.71 27.01 11.09
N ILE A 270 17.73 26.37 11.65
CA ILE A 270 18.82 25.66 10.94
C ILE A 270 18.76 24.13 11.18
N CYS A 271 17.89 23.68 12.08
CA CYS A 271 17.66 22.29 12.40
C CYS A 271 16.84 21.61 11.30
N ASN A 272 17.26 20.41 10.92
CA ASN A 272 16.64 19.58 9.91
C ASN A 272 16.80 18.09 10.26
N ARG A 273 16.25 17.21 9.42
CA ARG A 273 16.27 15.76 9.66
C ARG A 273 17.68 15.16 9.71
N ASP A 274 18.68 15.80 9.11
CA ASP A 274 20.04 15.28 9.04
C ASP A 274 20.90 15.72 10.23
N ASN A 275 20.57 16.85 10.87
CA ASN A 275 21.36 17.43 11.95
C ASN A 275 20.62 17.56 13.29
N TYR A 276 19.35 17.14 13.41
CA TYR A 276 18.55 17.35 14.62
C TYR A 276 19.17 16.80 15.91
N ARG A 277 20.01 15.78 15.80
CA ARG A 277 20.70 15.16 16.94
C ARG A 277 21.67 16.12 17.65
N SER A 278 22.06 17.21 16.98
CA SER A 278 22.89 18.28 17.55
C SER A 278 22.07 19.31 18.35
N PHE A 279 20.73 19.19 18.37
CA PHE A 279 19.82 20.09 19.08
C PHE A 279 19.18 19.36 20.27
N PRO A 280 18.68 20.07 21.29
CA PRO A 280 17.77 19.50 22.26
C PRO A 280 16.55 18.92 21.52
N HIS A 281 16.32 17.63 21.65
CA HIS A 281 15.27 16.94 20.92
C HIS A 281 14.66 15.81 21.74
N LYS A 282 13.44 15.44 21.36
CA LYS A 282 12.76 14.25 21.88
C LYS A 282 12.11 13.49 20.74
N THR A 283 12.23 12.17 20.77
CA THR A 283 11.57 11.28 19.81
C THR A 283 10.67 10.31 20.56
N GLY A 284 9.41 10.20 20.15
CA GLY A 284 8.46 9.30 20.79
C GLY A 284 7.10 9.30 20.11
N PHE A 285 6.15 8.59 20.70
CA PHE A 285 4.76 8.60 20.25
C PHE A 285 3.91 9.51 21.14
N VAL A 286 2.88 10.10 20.55
CA VAL A 286 1.88 10.88 21.31
C VAL A 286 1.25 10.00 22.38
N LYS A 287 1.25 10.47 23.63
CA LYS A 287 0.55 9.82 24.74
C LYS A 287 -0.95 9.81 24.47
N ILE A 288 -1.58 8.64 24.62
CA ILE A 288 -3.03 8.47 24.52
C ILE A 288 -3.52 7.91 25.86
N PRO A 289 -4.55 8.51 26.48
CA PRO A 289 -5.25 7.91 27.60
C PRO A 289 -5.82 6.52 27.26
N ASP A 290 -5.89 5.60 28.23
CA ASP A 290 -6.27 4.20 27.99
C ASP A 290 -7.70 4.04 27.46
N ASP A 291 -8.64 4.85 27.98
CA ASP A 291 -10.03 4.91 27.52
C ASP A 291 -10.11 5.36 26.05
N LYS A 292 -9.37 6.41 25.70
CA LYS A 292 -9.30 6.90 24.32
C LYS A 292 -8.60 5.90 23.39
N MET A 293 -7.57 5.23 23.87
CA MET A 293 -6.88 4.16 23.12
C MET A 293 -7.84 3.01 22.78
N ALA A 294 -8.69 2.60 23.72
CA ALA A 294 -9.69 1.56 23.50
C ALA A 294 -10.74 1.97 22.46
N GLU A 295 -11.26 3.20 22.54
CA GLU A 295 -12.19 3.77 21.56
C GLU A 295 -11.58 3.77 20.16
N ILE A 296 -10.36 4.31 20.01
CA ILE A 296 -9.63 4.38 18.75
C ILE A 296 -9.43 2.99 18.14
N ASN A 297 -8.99 2.02 18.95
CA ASN A 297 -8.75 0.66 18.46
C ASN A 297 -10.05 -0.03 18.04
N GLN A 298 -11.17 0.29 18.68
CA GLN A 298 -12.47 -0.25 18.29
C GLN A 298 -12.94 0.31 16.94
N GLU A 299 -12.78 1.62 16.70
CA GLU A 299 -13.06 2.24 15.39
C GLU A 299 -12.16 1.68 14.29
N ARG A 300 -10.86 1.56 14.57
CA ARG A 300 -9.90 1.00 13.61
C ARG A 300 -10.26 -0.44 13.24
N LYS A 301 -10.70 -1.24 14.21
CA LYS A 301 -11.13 -2.63 13.98
C LYS A 301 -12.34 -2.73 13.06
N THR A 302 -13.32 -1.84 13.13
CA THR A 302 -14.48 -1.88 12.22
C THR A 302 -14.08 -1.60 10.77
N PHE A 303 -13.04 -0.79 10.58
CA PHE A 303 -12.44 -0.52 9.27
C PHE A 303 -11.37 -1.56 8.85
N GLY A 304 -11.14 -2.61 9.64
CA GLY A 304 -10.13 -3.64 9.35
C GLY A 304 -8.69 -3.14 9.45
N LEU A 305 -8.44 -2.09 10.22
CA LEU A 305 -7.10 -1.60 10.55
C LEU A 305 -6.59 -2.26 11.84
N GLU A 306 -5.27 -2.35 11.98
CA GLU A 306 -4.65 -2.86 13.21
C GLU A 306 -4.77 -1.88 14.38
N SER A 307 -4.48 -2.36 15.59
CA SER A 307 -4.40 -1.50 16.77
C SER A 307 -3.27 -0.46 16.64
N ILE A 308 -3.40 0.68 17.32
CA ILE A 308 -2.31 1.67 17.41
C ILE A 308 -1.04 1.04 18.00
N GLY A 309 -1.18 0.11 18.95
CA GLY A 309 -0.04 -0.62 19.51
C GLY A 309 0.74 -1.43 18.47
N ASP A 310 0.04 -2.22 17.66
CA ASP A 310 0.65 -3.00 16.58
C ASP A 310 1.29 -2.08 15.54
N LEU A 311 0.60 -1.01 15.16
CA LEU A 311 1.11 -0.04 14.20
C LEU A 311 2.41 0.63 14.69
N ARG A 312 2.47 1.02 15.97
CA ARG A 312 3.70 1.57 16.58
C ARG A 312 4.85 0.56 16.58
N ARG A 313 4.58 -0.73 16.83
CA ARG A 313 5.61 -1.79 16.73
C ARG A 313 6.18 -1.88 15.32
N LYS A 314 5.33 -1.83 14.28
CA LYS A 314 5.75 -1.82 12.87
C LYS A 314 6.60 -0.62 12.52
N VAL A 315 6.22 0.58 12.97
CA VAL A 315 6.99 1.82 12.77
C VAL A 315 8.39 1.69 13.38
N LEU A 316 8.49 1.24 14.63
CA LEU A 316 9.76 1.05 15.32
C LEU A 316 10.65 0.01 14.64
N TYR A 317 10.08 -1.12 14.24
CA TYR A 317 10.82 -2.16 13.53
C TYR A 317 11.38 -1.65 12.20
N SER A 318 10.59 -0.87 11.45
CA SER A 318 11.01 -0.29 10.16
C SER A 318 12.17 0.70 10.27
N GLN A 319 12.48 1.20 11.48
CA GLN A 319 13.68 2.02 11.71
C GLN A 319 14.96 1.18 11.84
N LYS A 320 14.83 -0.11 12.14
CA LYS A 320 15.94 -1.03 12.43
C LYS A 320 16.18 -2.00 11.28
N ASP A 321 15.14 -2.38 10.56
CA ASP A 321 15.20 -3.35 9.47
C ASP A 321 14.44 -2.83 8.25
N ASN A 322 15.16 -2.67 7.14
CA ASN A 322 14.63 -2.17 5.87
C ASN A 322 14.38 -3.27 4.85
N ARG A 323 14.51 -4.55 5.21
CA ARG A 323 14.24 -5.68 4.32
C ARG A 323 12.75 -5.85 4.05
N PHE A 324 11.91 -5.40 4.97
CA PHE A 324 10.45 -5.48 4.92
C PHE A 324 9.82 -4.10 4.79
N HIS A 325 8.63 -4.05 4.19
CA HIS A 325 7.87 -2.81 4.01
C HIS A 325 6.50 -2.94 4.69
N PHE A 326 6.28 -2.26 5.80
CA PHE A 326 5.03 -2.34 6.55
C PHE A 326 4.02 -1.26 6.18
N LYS A 327 2.74 -1.51 6.49
CA LYS A 327 1.64 -0.55 6.31
C LYS A 327 1.62 0.48 7.43
N PHE A 328 2.14 1.68 7.16
CA PHE A 328 1.90 2.85 8.01
C PHE A 328 1.95 4.14 7.18
N MET A 329 0.76 4.71 6.93
CA MET A 329 0.62 6.09 6.48
C MET A 329 0.64 6.99 7.73
N GLY A 330 1.43 8.07 7.74
CA GLY A 330 1.61 8.93 8.93
C GLY A 330 3.06 8.99 9.47
N GLY A 331 3.87 7.99 9.12
CA GLY A 331 5.34 8.04 9.06
C GLY A 331 6.10 8.49 10.31
N VAL A 332 7.38 8.83 10.08
CA VAL A 332 8.25 9.55 11.04
C VAL A 332 8.08 11.04 10.80
N GLN A 333 7.49 11.73 11.77
CA GLN A 333 7.23 13.16 11.75
C GLN A 333 8.38 13.92 12.41
N PHE A 334 8.71 15.08 11.85
CA PHE A 334 9.79 15.91 12.33
C PHE A 334 9.29 17.35 12.43
N PHE A 335 9.39 17.95 13.62
CA PHE A 335 9.00 19.33 13.87
C PHE A 335 10.15 20.09 14.54
N THR A 336 10.39 21.30 14.08
CA THR A 336 11.28 22.27 14.72
C THR A 336 10.44 23.28 15.49
N ILE A 337 10.75 23.48 16.77
CA ILE A 337 10.01 24.35 17.67
C ILE A 337 10.95 25.44 18.16
N SER A 338 10.61 26.71 17.93
CA SER A 338 11.43 27.86 18.36
C SER A 338 11.01 28.43 19.72
N ASN A 339 9.83 28.08 20.22
CA ASN A 339 9.34 28.46 21.53
C ASN A 339 9.62 27.36 22.57
N ILE A 340 10.28 27.72 23.67
CA ILE A 340 10.70 26.75 24.69
C ILE A 340 9.53 26.18 25.50
N GLU A 341 8.46 26.94 25.71
CA GLU A 341 7.25 26.48 26.40
C GLU A 341 6.51 25.44 25.56
N ASP A 342 6.35 25.70 24.26
CA ASP A 342 5.76 24.76 23.30
C ASP A 342 6.60 23.48 23.21
N TYR A 343 7.93 23.61 23.12
CA TYR A 343 8.84 22.46 23.11
C TYR A 343 8.67 21.61 24.37
N ASN A 344 8.65 22.22 25.55
CA ASN A 344 8.48 21.51 26.82
C ASN A 344 7.11 20.85 26.92
N HIS A 345 6.04 21.54 26.49
CA HIS A 345 4.68 21.00 26.47
C HIS A 345 4.57 19.77 25.56
N LEU A 346 5.02 19.87 24.31
CA LEU A 346 5.00 18.77 23.35
C LEU A 346 5.90 17.62 23.83
N SER A 347 7.08 17.93 24.35
CA SER A 347 8.01 16.93 24.90
C SER A 347 7.38 16.11 26.02
N LYS A 348 6.65 16.74 26.92
CA LYS A 348 5.97 16.03 28.03
C LYS A 348 4.90 15.06 27.53
N ASN A 349 4.29 15.34 26.39
CA ASN A 349 3.23 14.53 25.78
C ASN A 349 3.76 13.41 24.87
N LEU A 350 5.07 13.32 24.64
CA LEU A 350 5.70 12.20 23.95
C LEU A 350 6.15 11.12 24.93
N ILE A 351 5.79 9.87 24.64
CA ILE A 351 6.31 8.67 25.31
C ILE A 351 7.49 8.16 24.47
N GLU A 352 8.68 8.18 25.06
CA GLU A 352 9.87 7.57 24.47
C GLU A 352 9.69 6.06 24.44
N ASN A 353 10.01 5.43 23.31
CA ASN A 353 10.10 3.99 23.21
C ASN A 353 11.54 3.64 22.80
N TYR A 354 12.22 2.89 23.66
CA TYR A 354 13.50 2.21 23.38
C TYR A 354 13.23 0.83 22.77
#